data_AF-A0A1V8RQK4-F1
#
_entry.id   AF-A0A1V8RQK4-F1
#
_cell.length_a   1.000
_cell.length_b   1.000
_cell.length_c   1.000
_cell.angle_alpha   90.00
_cell.angle_beta   90.00
_cell.angle_gamma   90.00
#
_symmetry.space_group_name_H-M   'P 1'
#
loop_
_entity.id
_entity.type
_entity.pdbx_description
1 polymer ?
#
loop_
_entity_poly.entity_id
_entity_poly.type
_entity_poly.pdbx_seq_one_letter_code
_entity_poly.pdbx_strand_id
1 'polypeptide(L)'
;MEQIISKLEAPQATVTVYPVVPVLWVYRNYDDRWTVHLEGEDSEWCHPTRNDAVGAARLIGESYGCYRLFLQLSDGRFCLEMMNLSRRREPRQVDPSEGEN
;
A
#
# COMPACT_ATOMS: atom_id res chain seq x y z
N MET A 1 17.95 -33.27 -46.21
CA MET A 1 17.74 -33.55 -44.78
C MET A 1 18.66 -32.61 -44.02
N GLU A 2 18.08 -31.63 -43.33
CA GLU A 2 18.21 -31.41 -41.86
C GLU A 2 19.17 -30.23 -41.59
N GLN A 3 18.97 -29.27 -40.70
CA GLN A 3 17.91 -28.91 -39.75
C GLN A 3 18.02 -27.38 -39.57
N ILE A 4 16.93 -26.63 -39.71
CA ILE A 4 16.89 -25.21 -39.32
C ILE A 4 16.52 -25.18 -37.83
N ILE A 5 17.48 -24.83 -36.98
CA ILE A 5 17.23 -24.61 -35.55
C ILE A 5 16.46 -23.30 -35.42
N SER A 6 15.12 -23.39 -35.38
CA SER A 6 14.27 -22.31 -34.91
C SER A 6 14.60 -22.03 -33.45
N LYS A 7 15.28 -20.90 -33.20
CA LYS A 7 15.34 -20.29 -31.88
C LYS A 7 13.91 -19.90 -31.49
N LEU A 8 13.25 -20.77 -30.72
CA LEU A 8 12.02 -20.44 -30.03
C LEU A 8 12.40 -19.49 -28.89
N GLU A 9 12.33 -18.18 -29.14
CA GLU A 9 12.40 -17.18 -28.09
C GLU A 9 11.21 -17.41 -27.16
N ALA A 10 11.49 -17.96 -25.97
CA ALA A 10 10.48 -18.08 -24.93
C ALA A 10 9.96 -16.66 -24.62
N PRO A 11 8.64 -16.44 -24.60
CA PRO A 11 8.11 -15.14 -24.21
C PRO A 11 8.64 -14.82 -22.83
N GLN A 12 9.45 -13.76 -22.73
CA GLN A 12 9.87 -13.23 -21.44
C GLN A 12 8.59 -12.77 -20.75
N ALA A 13 8.06 -13.61 -19.86
CA ALA A 13 6.98 -13.24 -18.97
C ALA A 13 7.50 -12.07 -18.14
N THR A 14 7.15 -10.86 -18.54
CA THR A 14 7.31 -9.68 -17.71
C THR A 14 6.61 -9.98 -16.41
N VAL A 15 7.36 -10.17 -15.33
CA VAL A 15 6.81 -10.32 -14.00
C VAL A 15 6.07 -9.02 -13.71
N THR A 16 4.76 -9.04 -13.85
CA THR A 16 3.90 -7.95 -13.41
C THR A 16 3.97 -7.95 -11.90
N VAL A 17 4.94 -7.23 -11.34
CA VAL A 17 5.01 -6.96 -9.91
C VAL A 17 3.85 -6.01 -9.64
N TYR A 18 2.72 -6.57 -9.20
CA TYR A 18 1.65 -5.74 -8.66
C TYR A 18 2.23 -4.95 -7.48
N PRO A 19 2.00 -3.63 -7.40
CA PRO A 19 2.41 -2.88 -6.23
C PRO A 19 1.75 -3.53 -5.02
N VAL A 20 2.55 -4.02 -4.08
CA VAL A 20 2.06 -4.58 -2.82
C VAL A 20 1.38 -3.43 -2.08
N VAL A 21 0.05 -3.45 -2.08
CA VAL A 21 -0.74 -2.46 -1.34
C VAL A 21 -0.66 -2.84 0.13
N PRO A 22 -0.01 -2.02 0.98
CA PRO A 22 0.14 -2.32 2.40
C PRO A 22 -1.22 -2.57 3.04
N VAL A 23 -1.23 -3.54 3.93
CA VAL A 23 -2.42 -3.91 4.70
C VAL A 23 -2.13 -3.65 6.16
N LEU A 24 -2.85 -2.70 6.73
CA LEU A 24 -2.75 -2.35 8.13
C LEU A 24 -3.93 -2.94 8.88
N TRP A 25 -3.67 -3.36 10.11
CA TRP A 25 -4.65 -3.87 11.04
C TRP A 25 -4.64 -3.01 12.30
N VAL A 26 -5.82 -2.64 12.78
CA VAL A 26 -6.02 -1.99 14.08
C VAL A 26 -6.96 -2.85 14.89
N TYR A 27 -6.45 -3.42 15.99
CA TYR A 27 -7.21 -4.31 16.87
C TYR A 27 -6.80 -4.11 18.32
N ARG A 28 -7.63 -4.63 19.22
CA ARG A 28 -7.32 -4.73 20.63
C ARG A 28 -6.66 -6.08 20.90
N ASN A 29 -5.43 -6.06 21.39
CA ASN A 29 -4.67 -7.28 21.67
C ASN A 29 -5.08 -7.92 23.01
N TYR A 30 -4.45 -9.05 23.37
CA TYR A 30 -4.74 -9.78 24.61
C TYR A 30 -4.42 -8.99 25.88
N ASP A 31 -3.54 -8.00 25.80
CA ASP A 31 -3.19 -7.09 26.91
C ASP A 31 -4.12 -5.88 26.99
N ASP A 32 -5.25 -5.91 26.28
CA ASP A 32 -6.26 -4.86 26.24
C ASP A 32 -5.77 -3.53 25.61
N ARG A 33 -4.66 -3.57 24.87
CA ARG A 33 -4.04 -2.42 24.18
C ARG A 33 -4.46 -2.33 22.73
N TRP A 34 -4.59 -1.11 22.23
CA TRP A 34 -4.85 -0.88 20.80
C TRP A 34 -3.56 -1.02 20.03
N THR A 35 -3.54 -1.93 19.06
CA THR A 35 -2.35 -2.32 18.31
C THR A 35 -2.53 -2.00 16.83
N VAL A 36 -1.49 -1.44 16.23
CA VAL A 36 -1.31 -1.33 14.78
C VAL A 36 -0.34 -2.41 14.34
N HIS A 37 -0.70 -3.16 13.30
CA HIS A 37 0.16 -4.17 12.68
C HIS A 37 0.16 -3.98 11.17
N LEU A 38 1.33 -4.07 10.55
CA LEU A 38 1.49 -4.05 9.10
C LEU A 38 1.68 -5.50 8.61
N GLU A 39 0.81 -5.97 7.73
CA GLU A 39 0.85 -7.35 7.24
C GLU A 39 2.19 -7.63 6.54
N GLY A 40 2.86 -8.70 6.95
CA GLY A 40 4.17 -9.10 6.45
C GLY A 40 5.36 -8.55 7.25
N GLU A 41 5.11 -7.70 8.25
CA GLU A 41 6.12 -7.24 9.21
C GLU A 41 5.89 -7.88 10.58
N ASP A 42 6.96 -8.23 11.29
CA ASP A 42 6.85 -8.79 12.66
C ASP A 42 6.59 -7.71 13.73
N SER A 43 6.64 -6.44 13.34
CA SER A 43 6.48 -5.32 14.27
C SER A 43 5.02 -4.99 14.53
N GLU A 44 4.71 -4.81 15.82
CA GLU A 44 3.43 -4.30 16.31
C GLU A 44 3.65 -3.00 17.09
N TRP A 45 2.78 -2.01 16.91
CA TRP A 45 2.83 -0.74 17.62
C TRP A 45 1.61 -0.56 18.51
N CYS A 46 1.83 -0.45 19.81
CA CYS A 46 0.78 -0.28 20.81
C CYS A 46 0.48 1.21 21.06
N HIS A 47 -0.81 1.52 21.24
CA HIS A 47 -1.34 2.85 21.48
C HIS A 47 -2.33 2.85 22.65
N PRO A 48 -2.45 3.96 23.39
CA PRO A 48 -3.30 4.04 24.58
C PRO A 48 -4.79 4.11 24.24
N THR A 49 -5.16 4.66 23.07
CA THR A 49 -6.55 4.76 22.64
C THR A 49 -6.76 4.22 21.23
N ARG A 50 -8.01 3.85 20.92
CA ARG A 50 -8.40 3.43 19.56
C ARG A 50 -8.11 4.51 18.54
N ASN A 51 -8.42 5.76 18.88
CA ASN A 51 -8.28 6.87 17.95
C ASN A 51 -6.80 7.12 17.60
N ASP A 52 -5.89 6.97 18.58
CA ASP A 52 -4.46 7.10 18.34
C ASP A 52 -3.95 6.00 17.40
N ALA A 53 -4.37 4.75 17.62
CA ALA A 53 -4.01 3.63 16.75
C ALA A 53 -4.55 3.82 15.32
N VAL A 54 -5.80 4.23 15.17
CA VAL A 54 -6.41 4.51 13.86
C VAL A 54 -5.68 5.65 13.15
N GLY A 55 -5.37 6.74 13.87
CA GLY A 55 -4.61 7.87 13.34
C GLY A 55 -3.22 7.46 12.88
N ALA A 56 -2.50 6.68 13.69
CA ALA A 56 -1.18 6.16 13.35
C ALA A 56 -1.23 5.24 12.12
N ALA A 57 -2.19 4.31 12.07
CA ALA A 57 -2.33 3.39 10.94
C ALA A 57 -2.65 4.13 9.63
N ARG A 58 -3.49 5.18 9.67
CA ARG A 58 -3.76 6.04 8.51
C ARG A 58 -2.52 6.81 8.09
N LEU A 59 -1.79 7.42 9.02
CA LEU A 59 -0.55 8.14 8.71
C LEU A 59 0.49 7.24 8.04
N ILE A 60 0.65 6.01 8.53
CA ILE A 60 1.51 5.01 7.91
C ILE A 60 1.01 4.70 6.49
N GLY A 61 -0.27 4.33 6.35
CA GLY A 61 -0.87 4.01 5.06
C GLY A 61 -0.75 5.12 4.01
N GLU A 62 -0.99 6.36 4.42
CA GLU A 62 -0.89 7.55 3.56
C GLU A 62 0.52 7.72 2.99
N SER A 63 1.57 7.34 3.74
CA SER A 63 2.96 7.40 3.26
C SER A 63 3.23 6.48 2.07
N TYR A 64 2.44 5.41 1.90
CA TYR A 64 2.49 4.50 0.75
C TYR A 64 1.59 4.95 -0.41
N GLY A 65 0.75 5.97 -0.24
CA GLY A 65 -0.15 6.49 -1.27
C GLY A 65 -1.39 5.63 -1.54
N CYS A 66 -1.38 4.34 -1.26
CA CYS A 66 -2.53 3.46 -1.36
C CYS A 66 -2.43 2.37 -0.28
N TYR A 67 -3.51 2.08 0.44
CA TYR A 67 -3.49 1.08 1.51
C TYR A 67 -4.88 0.48 1.79
N ARG A 68 -4.87 -0.70 2.41
CA ARG A 68 -6.03 -1.34 3.04
C ARG A 68 -5.87 -1.25 4.56
N LEU A 69 -6.93 -0.91 5.27
CA LEU A 69 -6.93 -0.76 6.72
C LEU A 69 -8.12 -1.52 7.32
N PHE A 70 -7.83 -2.56 8.10
CA PHE A 70 -8.82 -3.32 8.85
C PHE A 70 -8.95 -2.75 10.26
N LEU A 71 -10.14 -2.24 10.59
CA LEU A 71 -10.45 -1.62 11.87
C LEU A 71 -11.36 -2.50 12.70
N GLN A 72 -10.90 -2.96 13.87
CA GLN A 72 -11.76 -3.67 14.81
C GLN A 72 -12.87 -2.74 15.33
N LEU A 73 -14.08 -3.30 15.35
CA LEU A 73 -15.30 -2.72 15.90
C LEU A 73 -15.50 -3.22 17.33
N SER A 74 -16.41 -2.58 18.06
CA SER A 74 -16.70 -2.92 19.46
C SER A 74 -17.29 -4.32 19.65
N ASP A 75 -17.88 -4.90 18.61
CA ASP A 75 -18.42 -6.26 18.60
C ASP A 75 -17.40 -7.33 18.13
N GLY A 76 -16.14 -6.94 17.98
CA GLY A 76 -15.05 -7.81 17.57
C GLY A 76 -14.95 -8.06 16.06
N ARG A 77 -15.91 -7.58 15.26
CA ARG A 77 -15.82 -7.62 13.79
C ARG A 77 -14.84 -6.57 13.27
N PHE A 78 -14.48 -6.67 12.00
CA PHE A 78 -13.61 -5.70 11.34
C PHE A 78 -14.34 -4.95 10.23
N CYS A 79 -14.11 -3.64 10.16
CA CYS A 79 -14.47 -2.80 9.03
C CYS A 79 -13.23 -2.61 8.14
N LEU A 80 -13.39 -2.71 6.82
CA LEU A 80 -12.33 -2.43 5.86
C LEU A 80 -12.46 -1.01 5.33
N GLU A 81 -11.43 -0.20 5.57
CA GLU A 81 -11.20 1.07 4.88
C GLU A 81 -10.18 0.85 3.77
N MET A 82 -10.43 1.38 2.58
CA MET A 82 -9.48 1.38 1.47
C MET A 82 -9.26 2.83 1.04
N MET A 83 -7.99 3.24 1.00
CA MET A 83 -7.62 4.58 0.57
C MET A 83 -6.66 4.46 -0.60
N ASN A 84 -6.93 5.25 -1.63
CA ASN A 84 -6.04 5.38 -2.78
C ASN A 84 -5.90 6.87 -3.08
N LEU A 85 -4.76 7.44 -2.70
CA LEU A 85 -4.41 8.85 -2.92
C LEU A 85 -4.00 9.14 -4.37
N SER A 86 -4.51 8.37 -5.34
CA SER A 86 -4.35 8.63 -6.77
C SER A 86 -4.49 10.12 -7.05
N ARG A 87 -3.37 10.69 -7.58
CA ARG A 87 -3.04 12.09 -7.90
C ARG A 87 -2.08 12.78 -6.93
N ARG A 88 -0.79 12.44 -7.04
CA ARG A 88 0.20 13.53 -7.18
C ARG A 88 0.06 14.07 -8.60
N ARG A 89 -0.27 15.36 -8.73
CA ARG A 89 -0.17 16.14 -9.96
C ARG A 89 1.08 15.67 -10.73
N GLU A 90 0.91 15.24 -11.98
CA GLU A 90 2.04 15.23 -12.89
C GLU A 90 2.71 16.61 -12.81
N PRO A 91 4.06 16.70 -12.77
CA PRO A 91 4.71 17.97 -12.98
C PRO A 91 4.14 18.54 -14.28
N ARG A 92 3.48 19.70 -14.22
CA ARG A 92 3.19 20.43 -15.46
C ARG A 92 4.54 20.61 -16.13
N GLN A 93 4.74 20.00 -17.29
CA GLN A 93 5.84 20.41 -18.15
C GLN A 93 5.64 21.90 -18.39
N VAL A 94 6.52 22.71 -17.80
CA VAL A 94 6.65 24.10 -18.21
C VAL A 94 7.33 24.00 -19.56
N ASP A 95 6.56 24.24 -20.62
CA ASP A 95 7.09 24.38 -21.97
C ASP A 95 8.16 25.48 -21.92
N PRO A 96 9.42 25.22 -22.32
CA PRO A 96 10.46 26.25 -22.36
C PRO A 96 10.21 27.34 -23.40
N SER A 97 9.10 27.28 -24.13
CA SER A 97 8.84 28.11 -25.31
C SER A 97 8.25 29.49 -24.98
N GLU A 98 7.96 29.80 -23.72
CA GLU A 98 7.58 31.16 -23.29
C GLU A 98 8.81 31.92 -22.77
N GLY A 99 9.73 32.23 -23.67
CA GLY A 99 10.93 32.94 -23.26
C GLY A 99 11.88 33.26 -24.40
N GLU A 100 11.42 33.87 -25.49
CA GLU A 100 12.24 34.81 -26.24
C GLU A 100 11.35 35.76 -27.05
N ASN A 101 11.51 37.05 -26.74
CA ASN A 101 10.99 38.21 -27.47
C ASN A 101 11.69 38.35 -28.83
#